data_AF-A0A536HML9-F1
#
_entry.id   AF-A0A536HML9-F1
#
_cell.length_a   1.000
_cell.length_b   1.000
_cell.length_c   1.000
_cell.angle_alpha   90.00
_cell.angle_beta   90.00
_cell.angle_gamma   90.00
#
_symmetry.space_group_name_H-M   'P 1'
#
loop_
_entity.id
_entity.type
_entity.pdbx_description
1 polymer ?
#
loop_
_entity_poly.entity_id
_entity_poly.type
_entity_poly.pdbx_seq_one_letter_code
_entity_poly.pdbx_strand_id
1 'polypeptide(L)'
;MRRAALGALGIVLLACSNSGGADVTPSGSPSTAASNRAADLRTQLDLLLAEHVMIVAKESAAAVNHSDQYSSYTALLTTNSNDLTNLLGRAFGNTAATQLAQAWSIQNGYLVDYAIGVVTHNDAKANGAMSGLVNGFVPQFAQLITDASHLPLDSVTQL
;
A
#
# COMPACT_ATOMS: atom_id res chain seq x y z
N MET A 1 -50.12 51.28 -2.42
CA MET A 1 -48.87 51.89 -2.95
C MET A 1 -48.36 51.00 -4.08
N ARG A 2 -48.68 51.37 -5.34
CA ARG A 2 -47.76 51.57 -6.50
C ARG A 2 -46.72 50.44 -6.68
N ARG A 3 -46.93 49.41 -7.52
CA ARG A 3 -46.82 49.32 -9.00
C ARG A 3 -45.53 49.90 -9.61
N ALA A 4 -44.72 49.02 -10.22
CA ALA A 4 -44.11 49.17 -11.56
C ALA A 4 -43.48 47.80 -11.94
N ALA A 5 -44.02 47.03 -12.89
CA ALA A 5 -43.98 47.19 -14.36
C ALA A 5 -42.64 46.67 -14.93
N LEU A 6 -42.61 45.50 -15.59
CA LEU A 6 -43.04 45.16 -16.97
C LEU A 6 -41.93 45.36 -18.01
N GLY A 7 -41.66 44.29 -18.77
CA GLY A 7 -41.12 44.32 -20.14
C GLY A 7 -39.84 43.48 -20.30
N ALA A 8 -39.69 42.59 -21.27
CA ALA A 8 -40.58 42.14 -22.33
C ALA A 8 -40.05 40.83 -22.95
N LEU A 9 -41.01 40.00 -23.38
CA LEU A 9 -41.08 39.13 -24.58
C LEU A 9 -39.82 38.50 -25.21
N GLY A 10 -39.96 37.20 -25.51
CA GLY A 10 -39.33 36.59 -26.70
C GLY A 10 -39.47 35.06 -26.75
N ILE A 11 -40.63 34.55 -27.20
CA ILE A 11 -40.82 33.13 -27.58
C ILE A 11 -40.28 32.92 -28.99
N VAL A 12 -39.42 31.93 -29.22
CA VAL A 12 -39.32 31.20 -30.50
C VAL A 12 -39.00 29.73 -30.25
N LEU A 13 -39.93 28.86 -30.65
CA LEU A 13 -39.71 27.43 -30.90
C LEU A 13 -39.04 27.26 -32.27
N LEU A 14 -37.97 26.45 -32.35
CA LEU A 14 -37.59 25.75 -33.57
C LEU A 14 -36.90 24.44 -33.22
N ALA A 15 -37.60 23.35 -33.51
CA ALA A 15 -37.03 22.01 -33.60
C ALA A 15 -36.16 21.93 -34.87
N CYS A 16 -34.96 21.38 -34.73
CA CYS A 16 -34.30 20.63 -35.81
C CYS A 16 -33.83 19.32 -35.19
N SER A 17 -34.54 18.23 -35.48
CA SER A 17 -33.96 16.90 -35.44
C SER A 17 -32.78 16.88 -36.41
N ASN A 18 -31.58 16.58 -35.93
CA ASN A 18 -30.55 16.01 -36.79
C ASN A 18 -30.13 14.68 -36.19
N SER A 19 -30.59 13.63 -36.85
CA SER A 19 -30.02 12.28 -36.83
C SER A 19 -28.51 12.36 -37.08
N GLY A 20 -27.75 12.33 -35.99
CA GLY A 20 -26.33 12.05 -35.98
C GLY A 20 -26.10 10.98 -34.94
N GLY A 21 -26.05 9.72 -35.38
CA GLY A 21 -25.51 8.65 -34.57
C GLY A 21 -24.05 8.97 -34.26
N ALA A 22 -23.80 9.58 -33.11
CA ALA A 22 -22.50 9.50 -32.49
C ALA A 22 -22.51 8.17 -31.74
N ASP A 23 -21.91 7.16 -32.37
CA ASP A 23 -21.38 5.99 -31.68
C ASP A 23 -20.65 6.49 -30.43
N VAL A 24 -21.26 6.30 -29.26
CA VAL A 24 -20.57 6.41 -27.98
C VAL A 24 -19.69 5.18 -27.90
N THR A 25 -18.59 5.18 -28.64
CA THR A 25 -17.49 4.28 -28.37
C THR A 25 -16.88 4.77 -27.05
N PRO A 26 -16.88 3.96 -25.98
CA PRO A 26 -16.14 4.30 -24.78
C PRO A 26 -14.66 4.13 -25.14
N SER A 27 -14.08 5.15 -25.77
CA SER A 27 -12.64 5.27 -25.90
C SER A 27 -12.11 5.65 -24.52
N GLY A 28 -11.91 4.63 -23.67
CA GLY A 28 -11.21 4.82 -22.41
C GLY A 28 -9.83 5.37 -22.71
N SER A 29 -9.61 6.66 -22.42
CA SER A 29 -8.31 7.30 -22.59
C SER A 29 -7.25 6.50 -21.84
N PRO A 30 -6.06 6.22 -22.43
CA PRO A 30 -4.99 5.47 -21.78
C PRO A 30 -4.58 6.03 -20.41
N SER A 31 -4.71 7.35 -20.23
CA SER A 31 -4.46 8.04 -18.96
C SER A 31 -5.42 7.63 -17.85
N THR A 32 -6.72 7.49 -18.13
CA THR A 32 -7.71 7.04 -17.15
C THR A 32 -7.45 5.59 -16.73
N ALA A 33 -7.10 4.71 -17.67
CA ALA A 33 -6.75 3.33 -17.37
C ALA A 33 -5.47 3.20 -16.53
N ALA A 34 -4.44 4.01 -16.83
CA ALA A 34 -3.21 4.06 -16.03
C ALA A 34 -3.47 4.57 -14.60
N SER A 35 -4.26 5.64 -14.46
CA SER A 35 -4.66 6.17 -13.15
C SER A 35 -5.44 5.15 -12.32
N ASN A 36 -6.35 4.40 -12.93
CA ASN A 36 -7.10 3.35 -12.24
C ASN A 36 -6.18 2.23 -11.74
N ARG A 37 -5.21 1.78 -12.56
CA ARG A 37 -4.23 0.76 -12.13
C ARG A 37 -3.35 1.22 -10.96
N ALA A 38 -2.94 2.49 -10.96
CA ALA A 38 -2.16 3.06 -9.87
C ALA A 38 -3.01 3.18 -8.58
N ALA A 39 -4.28 3.58 -8.70
CA ALA A 39 -5.22 3.60 -7.58
C ALA A 39 -5.45 2.19 -7.02
N ASP A 40 -5.69 1.21 -7.88
CA ASP A 40 -5.87 -0.20 -7.48
C ASP A 40 -4.63 -0.75 -6.77
N LEU A 41 -3.44 -0.45 -7.27
CA LEU A 41 -2.17 -0.83 -6.65
C LEU A 41 -2.07 -0.23 -5.24
N ARG A 42 -2.35 1.07 -5.11
CA ARG A 42 -2.30 1.76 -3.80
C ARG A 42 -3.27 1.15 -2.81
N THR A 43 -4.53 0.94 -3.20
CA THR A 43 -5.55 0.36 -2.32
C THR A 43 -5.20 -1.07 -1.89
N GLN A 44 -4.70 -1.91 -2.80
CA GLN A 44 -4.26 -3.26 -2.44
C GLN A 44 -3.05 -3.23 -1.51
N LEU A 45 -2.09 -2.33 -1.75
CA LEU A 45 -0.91 -2.19 -0.91
C LEU A 45 -1.29 -1.72 0.51
N ASP A 46 -2.15 -0.70 0.61
CA ASP A 46 -2.64 -0.18 1.89
C ASP A 46 -3.36 -1.28 2.70
N LEU A 47 -4.20 -2.09 2.04
CA LEU A 47 -4.90 -3.21 2.68
C LEU A 47 -3.92 -4.25 3.24
N LEU A 48 -2.98 -4.70 2.41
CA LEU A 48 -2.03 -5.74 2.80
C LEU A 48 -1.06 -5.25 3.90
N LEU A 49 -0.62 -3.99 3.84
CA LEU A 49 0.23 -3.41 4.88
C LEU A 49 -0.53 -3.21 6.20
N ALA A 50 -1.81 -2.83 6.16
CA ALA A 50 -2.64 -2.74 7.37
C ALA A 50 -2.86 -4.12 8.01
N GLU A 51 -3.13 -5.15 7.21
CA GLU A 51 -3.22 -6.53 7.67
C GLU A 51 -1.89 -7.01 8.28
N HIS A 52 -0.78 -6.71 7.61
CA HIS A 52 0.57 -7.04 8.08
C HIS A 52 0.83 -6.54 9.49
N VAL A 53 0.60 -5.25 9.76
CA VAL A 53 0.81 -4.65 11.08
C VAL A 53 -0.05 -5.33 12.15
N MET A 54 -1.31 -5.63 11.82
CA MET A 54 -2.21 -6.35 12.73
C MET A 54 -1.72 -7.78 13.03
N ILE A 55 -1.24 -8.51 12.02
CA ILE A 55 -0.73 -9.87 12.19
C ILE A 55 0.55 -9.85 13.03
N VAL A 56 1.52 -8.98 12.72
CA VAL A 56 2.80 -8.91 13.46
C VAL A 56 2.56 -8.54 14.93
N ALA A 57 1.62 -7.63 15.21
CA ALA A 57 1.27 -7.30 16.59
C ALA A 57 0.69 -8.51 17.35
N LYS A 58 -0.20 -9.27 16.71
CA LYS A 58 -0.79 -10.50 17.30
C LYS A 58 0.23 -11.62 17.44
N GLU A 59 1.09 -11.83 16.45
CA GLU A 59 2.18 -12.80 16.51
C GLU A 59 3.14 -12.46 17.65
N SER A 60 3.53 -11.20 17.78
CA SER A 60 4.41 -10.71 18.86
C SER A 60 3.78 -10.94 20.23
N ALA A 61 2.47 -10.65 20.38
CA ALA A 61 1.75 -10.96 21.62
C ALA A 61 1.68 -12.47 21.90
N ALA A 62 1.48 -13.28 20.85
CA ALA A 62 1.43 -14.74 20.95
C ALA A 62 2.78 -15.36 21.32
N ALA A 63 3.88 -14.82 20.80
CA ALA A 63 5.24 -15.24 21.12
C ALA A 63 5.56 -15.11 22.62
N VAL A 64 4.88 -14.19 23.30
CA VAL A 64 5.12 -13.88 24.70
C VAL A 64 4.17 -14.65 25.63
N ASN A 65 2.85 -14.65 25.36
CA ASN A 65 1.84 -15.15 26.31
C ASN A 65 0.81 -16.14 25.72
N HIS A 66 0.83 -16.43 24.41
CA HIS A 66 -0.15 -17.30 23.75
C HIS A 66 0.53 -18.19 22.69
N SER A 67 1.45 -19.04 23.13
CA SER A 67 2.30 -19.85 22.25
C SER A 67 1.52 -20.85 21.38
N ASP A 68 0.32 -21.23 21.80
CA ASP A 68 -0.62 -22.05 21.02
C ASP A 68 -1.08 -21.36 19.73
N GLN A 69 -1.25 -20.03 19.77
CA GLN A 69 -1.68 -19.24 18.63
C GLN A 69 -0.52 -18.78 17.73
N TYR A 70 0.72 -18.83 18.23
CA TYR A 70 1.89 -18.31 17.53
C TYR A 70 2.03 -18.88 16.11
N SER A 71 1.96 -20.22 15.97
CA SER A 71 2.07 -20.89 14.67
C SER A 71 0.98 -20.47 13.67
N SER A 72 -0.23 -20.18 14.15
CA SER A 72 -1.32 -19.68 13.30
C SER A 72 -1.02 -18.27 12.79
N TYR A 73 -0.48 -17.38 13.63
CA TYR A 73 -0.10 -16.04 13.20
C TYR A 73 1.11 -16.03 12.26
N THR A 74 2.10 -16.91 12.47
CA THR A 74 3.21 -17.09 11.53
C THR A 74 2.72 -17.56 10.16
N ALA A 75 1.73 -18.45 10.10
CA ALA A 75 1.11 -18.88 8.84
C ALA A 75 0.34 -17.75 8.14
N LEU A 76 -0.41 -16.94 8.90
CA LEU A 76 -1.07 -15.74 8.37
C LEU A 76 -0.06 -14.73 7.84
N LEU A 77 1.04 -14.50 8.57
CA LEU A 77 2.10 -13.59 8.15
C LEU A 77 2.76 -14.06 6.86
N THR A 78 2.97 -15.37 6.71
CA THR A 78 3.49 -15.97 5.48
C THR A 78 2.53 -15.73 4.31
N THR A 79 1.22 -15.90 4.52
CA THR A 79 0.19 -15.65 3.50
C THR A 79 0.18 -14.19 3.06
N ASN A 80 0.12 -13.26 4.00
CA ASN A 80 0.18 -11.83 3.74
C ASN A 80 1.49 -11.43 3.03
N SER A 81 2.63 -12.04 3.40
CA SER A 81 3.93 -11.78 2.74
C SER A 81 3.95 -12.26 1.28
N ASN A 82 3.32 -13.40 1.00
CA ASN A 82 3.18 -13.90 -0.37
C ASN A 82 2.29 -12.98 -1.22
N ASP A 83 1.20 -12.47 -0.66
CA ASP A 83 0.30 -11.54 -1.34
C ASP A 83 0.98 -10.20 -1.64
N LEU A 84 1.75 -9.66 -0.68
CA LEU A 84 2.59 -8.49 -0.89
C LEU A 84 3.62 -8.71 -2.00
N THR A 85 4.31 -9.86 -1.98
CA THR A 85 5.31 -10.20 -3.00
C THR A 85 4.68 -10.29 -4.40
N ASN A 86 3.50 -10.91 -4.51
CA ASN A 86 2.77 -10.99 -5.76
C ASN A 86 2.33 -9.61 -6.27
N LEU A 87 1.83 -8.74 -5.39
CA LEU A 87 1.45 -7.38 -5.75
C LEU A 87 2.66 -6.56 -6.22
N LEU A 88 3.78 -6.64 -5.51
CA LEU A 88 5.04 -5.98 -5.88
C LEU A 88 5.58 -6.54 -7.20
N GLY A 89 5.45 -7.84 -7.46
CA GLY A 89 5.87 -8.47 -8.72
C GLY A 89 5.10 -7.92 -9.93
N ARG A 90 3.81 -7.63 -9.75
CA ARG A 90 2.98 -6.98 -10.78
C ARG A 90 3.40 -5.54 -11.09
N ALA A 91 3.99 -4.84 -10.11
CA ALA A 91 4.38 -3.42 -10.24
C ALA A 91 5.84 -3.22 -10.66
N PHE A 92 6.77 -4.00 -10.09
CA PHE A 92 8.22 -3.80 -10.17
C PHE A 92 8.97 -4.99 -10.78
N GLY A 93 8.27 -6.08 -11.12
CA GLY A 93 8.86 -7.30 -11.64
C GLY A 93 9.37 -8.26 -10.57
N ASN A 94 9.56 -9.52 -10.96
CA ASN A 94 9.80 -10.63 -10.02
C ASN A 94 11.12 -10.52 -9.24
N THR A 95 12.18 -9.96 -9.85
CA THR A 95 13.48 -9.81 -9.19
C THR A 95 13.38 -8.84 -8.01
N ALA A 96 12.81 -7.65 -8.23
CA ALA A 96 12.62 -6.65 -7.20
C ALA A 96 11.69 -7.17 -6.10
N ALA A 97 10.58 -7.82 -6.49
CA ALA A 97 9.64 -8.42 -5.54
C ALA A 97 10.30 -9.47 -4.65
N THR A 98 11.17 -10.32 -5.19
CA THR A 98 11.89 -11.35 -4.42
C THR A 98 12.85 -10.73 -3.41
N GLN A 99 13.60 -9.70 -3.82
CA GLN A 99 14.53 -9.01 -2.93
C GLN A 99 13.79 -8.26 -1.81
N LEU A 100 12.69 -7.59 -2.15
CA LEU A 100 11.81 -6.93 -1.18
C LEU A 100 11.22 -7.95 -0.20
N ALA A 101 10.72 -9.09 -0.69
CA ALA A 101 10.18 -10.15 0.16
C ALA A 101 11.21 -10.69 1.17
N GLN A 102 12.45 -10.86 0.73
CA GLN A 102 13.54 -11.30 1.61
C GLN A 102 13.85 -10.26 2.69
N ALA A 103 13.95 -8.98 2.33
CA ALA A 103 14.15 -7.89 3.28
C ALA A 103 12.97 -7.78 4.27
N TRP A 104 11.74 -7.92 3.77
CA TRP A 104 10.51 -7.88 4.57
C TRP A 104 10.47 -9.02 5.60
N SER A 105 10.83 -10.24 5.20
CA SER A 105 10.90 -11.37 6.13
C SER A 105 11.91 -11.14 7.26
N ILE A 106 13.03 -10.45 6.98
CA ILE A 106 14.04 -10.11 7.99
C ILE A 106 13.46 -9.11 9.00
N GLN A 107 12.74 -8.08 8.54
CA GLN A 107 12.11 -7.10 9.43
C GLN A 107 11.15 -7.77 10.42
N ASN A 108 10.36 -8.74 9.95
CA ASN A 108 9.35 -9.42 10.77
C ASN A 108 10.01 -10.13 11.96
N GLY A 109 11.14 -10.80 11.70
CA GLY A 109 11.94 -11.44 12.74
C GLY A 109 12.41 -10.43 13.78
N TYR A 110 12.94 -9.28 13.37
CA TYR A 110 13.36 -8.25 14.31
C TYR A 110 12.21 -7.65 15.13
N LEU A 111 11.02 -7.46 14.54
CA LEU A 111 9.86 -6.96 15.27
C LEU A 111 9.42 -7.93 16.39
N VAL A 112 9.39 -9.23 16.08
CA VAL A 112 9.07 -10.28 17.07
C VAL A 112 10.17 -10.38 18.14
N ASP A 113 11.45 -10.37 17.74
CA ASP A 113 12.58 -10.42 18.68
C ASP A 113 12.61 -9.20 19.61
N TYR A 114 12.29 -8.02 19.09
CA TYR A 114 12.17 -6.81 19.91
C TYR A 114 11.07 -6.97 20.97
N ALA A 115 9.87 -7.42 20.58
CA ALA A 115 8.77 -7.65 21.51
C ALA A 115 9.13 -8.68 22.60
N ILE A 116 9.76 -9.79 22.21
CA ILE A 116 10.27 -10.80 23.15
C ILE A 116 11.30 -10.17 24.10
N GLY A 117 12.26 -9.41 23.57
CA GLY A 117 13.30 -8.74 24.37
C GLY A 117 12.71 -7.80 25.42
N VAL A 118 11.72 -6.99 25.04
CA VAL A 118 11.03 -6.07 25.97
C VAL A 118 10.31 -6.83 27.09
N VAL A 119 9.50 -7.84 26.76
CA VAL A 119 8.70 -8.53 27.80
C VAL A 119 9.53 -9.43 28.70
N THR A 120 10.63 -9.98 28.18
CA THR A 120 11.56 -10.81 28.97
C THR A 120 12.61 -9.99 29.72
N HIS A 121 12.55 -8.65 29.66
CA HIS A 121 13.57 -7.74 30.21
C HIS A 121 15.00 -8.06 29.73
N ASN A 122 15.12 -8.51 28.48
CA ASN A 122 16.38 -8.81 27.82
C ASN A 122 16.78 -7.65 26.91
N ASP A 123 17.40 -6.64 27.50
CA ASP A 123 17.85 -5.43 26.81
C ASP A 123 18.80 -5.74 25.65
N ALA A 124 19.66 -6.76 25.78
CA ALA A 124 20.59 -7.14 24.72
C ALA A 124 19.84 -7.63 23.46
N LYS A 125 18.80 -8.45 23.63
CA LYS A 125 17.94 -8.90 22.52
C LYS A 125 17.15 -7.73 21.92
N ALA A 126 16.51 -6.91 22.75
CA ALA A 126 15.75 -5.76 22.26
C ALA A 126 16.62 -4.76 21.48
N ASN A 127 17.80 -4.42 22.01
CA ASN A 127 18.75 -3.52 21.37
C ASN A 127 19.34 -4.13 20.09
N GLY A 128 19.62 -5.44 20.09
CA GLY A 128 20.08 -6.15 18.90
C GLY A 128 19.05 -6.12 17.78
N ALA A 129 17.78 -6.40 18.09
CA ALA A 129 16.69 -6.35 17.12
C ALA A 129 16.45 -4.93 16.58
N MET A 130 16.45 -3.92 17.45
CA MET A 130 16.33 -2.51 17.05
C MET A 130 17.51 -2.08 16.15
N SER A 131 18.73 -2.47 16.49
CA SER A 131 19.91 -2.22 15.66
C SER A 131 19.78 -2.89 14.30
N GLY A 132 19.28 -4.13 14.25
CA GLY A 132 19.00 -4.84 13.00
C GLY A 132 17.97 -4.15 12.12
N LEU A 133 16.90 -3.61 12.71
CA LEU A 133 15.89 -2.80 12.02
C LEU A 133 16.51 -1.53 11.43
N VAL A 134 17.15 -0.73 12.27
CA VAL A 134 17.61 0.62 11.90
C VAL A 134 18.85 0.58 11.00
N ASN A 135 19.83 -0.26 11.33
CA ASN A 135 21.13 -0.27 10.64
C ASN A 135 21.21 -1.32 9.52
N GLY A 136 20.28 -2.29 9.50
CA GLY A 136 20.23 -3.33 8.46
C GLY A 136 19.04 -3.13 7.53
N PHE A 137 17.83 -3.31 8.06
CA PHE A 137 16.62 -3.34 7.25
C PHE A 137 16.33 -2.01 6.56
N VAL A 138 16.29 -0.88 7.30
CA VAL A 138 15.94 0.44 6.74
C VAL A 138 16.80 0.83 5.53
N PRO A 139 18.15 0.82 5.61
CA PRO A 139 18.99 1.19 4.47
C PRO A 139 18.85 0.21 3.30
N GLN A 140 18.74 -1.10 3.58
CA GLN A 140 18.53 -2.10 2.53
C GLN A 140 17.18 -1.88 1.82
N PHE A 141 16.12 -1.66 2.57
CA PHE A 141 14.78 -1.43 2.04
C PHE A 141 14.71 -0.15 1.21
N ALA A 142 15.30 0.95 1.70
CA ALA A 142 15.36 2.21 0.96
C ALA A 142 16.07 2.03 -0.39
N GLN A 143 17.21 1.31 -0.40
CA GLN A 143 17.92 1.01 -1.65
C GLN A 143 17.06 0.16 -2.61
N LEU A 144 16.39 -0.88 -2.11
CA LEU A 144 15.52 -1.74 -2.93
C LEU A 144 14.36 -0.96 -3.55
N ILE A 145 13.76 -0.03 -2.80
CA ILE A 145 12.70 0.84 -3.32
C ILE A 145 13.26 1.79 -4.38
N THR A 146 14.41 2.43 -4.13
CA THR A 146 15.09 3.27 -5.12
C THR A 146 15.37 2.51 -6.42
N ASP A 147 15.89 1.29 -6.32
CA ASP A 147 16.20 0.46 -7.49
C ASP A 147 14.94 0.05 -8.25
N ALA A 148 13.87 -0.30 -7.53
CA ALA A 148 12.60 -0.75 -8.11
C ALA A 148 11.80 0.38 -8.76
N SER A 149 11.80 1.58 -8.18
CA SER A 149 10.98 2.71 -8.63
C SER A 149 11.74 3.74 -9.45
N HIS A 150 13.07 3.64 -9.53
CA HIS A 150 13.96 4.66 -10.10
C HIS A 150 13.80 6.05 -9.46
N LEU A 151 13.35 6.09 -8.20
CA LEU A 151 13.23 7.34 -7.44
C LEU A 151 14.55 7.66 -6.74
N PRO A 152 14.97 8.93 -6.67
CA PRO A 152 16.15 9.32 -5.90
C PRO A 152 16.06 8.84 -4.45
N LEU A 153 17.16 8.32 -3.89
CA LEU A 153 17.21 7.80 -2.52
C LEU A 153 16.77 8.84 -1.48
N ASP A 154 17.12 10.12 -1.70
CA ASP A 154 16.69 11.23 -0.84
C ASP A 154 15.16 11.38 -0.79
N SER A 155 14.46 11.05 -1.88
CA SER A 155 12.98 11.07 -1.92
C SER A 155 12.36 9.91 -1.15
N VAL A 156 13.05 8.76 -1.08
CA VAL A 156 12.57 7.55 -0.39
C VAL A 156 12.84 7.63 1.12
N THR A 157 13.97 8.24 1.50
CA THR A 157 14.41 8.32 2.91
C THR A 157 13.81 9.48 3.71
N GLN A 158 13.09 10.40 3.05
CA GLN A 158 12.40 11.54 3.68
C GLN A 158 10.90 11.30 3.94
N LEU A 159 10.37 10.13 3.56
CA LEU A 159 9.00 9.69 3.86
C LEU A 159 8.88 9.19 5.30
#